data_AF-A0A5E4IVL2-F1
#
_entry.id   AF-A0A5E4IVL2-F1
#
_cell.length_a   1.000
_cell.length_b   1.000
_cell.length_c   1.000
_cell.angle_alpha   90.00
_cell.angle_beta   90.00
_cell.angle_gamma   90.00
#
_symmetry.space_group_name_H-M   'P 1'
#
loop_
_entity.id
_entity.type
_entity.pdbx_description
1 polymer ?
#
loop_
_entity_poly.entity_id
_entity_poly.type
_entity_poly.pdbx_seq_one_letter_code
_entity_poly.pdbx_strand_id
1 'polypeptide(L)'
;MIIGEDQILGQMKELIQMAMKAGTTNWMLETAFKKAIQVGKRVRKETHINERSVSVGSAAVDLAEEILGDLKGKSVLVIGAGDTGEIISRALMAKDIGSLCVTNRTFSSAEALADSLGGEAVPFEEMKSHLKTADVVISATAAPHYILLKEDIERAMNGRDATLLIIDIANPRDIDEAAAEVPGVKLHNIDSLKNISSENMKQRMAEMAKVEAIIAEELQLLKAKYKRKQAEDLLALLYSQAEVIKDQEVRKAMNKLSARHTLGEIEQKVLQDMSHSIVNKLLSEPTKALKSAAERGDTELLLSLSELFRLEEKI
;
A
#
# COMPACT_ATOMS: atom_id res chain seq x y z
N MET A 1 13.10 -6.62 -0.46
CA MET A 1 11.66 -6.33 -0.75
C MET A 1 10.99 -7.62 -1.26
N ILE A 2 9.84 -8.04 -0.72
CA ILE A 2 9.19 -9.31 -1.13
C ILE A 2 8.27 -9.05 -2.34
N ILE A 3 8.65 -9.56 -3.51
CA ILE A 3 7.82 -9.46 -4.72
C ILE A 3 6.61 -10.38 -4.55
N GLY A 4 5.39 -9.82 -4.58
CA GLY A 4 4.13 -10.59 -4.50
C GLY A 4 3.52 -10.70 -3.10
N GLU A 5 4.10 -10.07 -2.08
CA GLU A 5 3.61 -10.11 -0.68
C GLU A 5 2.20 -9.55 -0.50
N ASP A 6 1.44 -10.17 0.41
CA ASP A 6 0.03 -9.83 0.66
C ASP A 6 -0.16 -8.54 1.45
N GLN A 7 0.78 -8.20 2.35
CA GLN A 7 0.64 -7.12 3.33
C GLN A 7 0.52 -5.72 2.70
N ILE A 8 1.28 -5.42 1.65
CA ILE A 8 1.30 -4.08 1.03
C ILE A 8 -0.08 -3.68 0.49
N LEU A 9 -0.81 -4.63 -0.11
CA LEU A 9 -2.15 -4.36 -0.65
C LEU A 9 -3.17 -4.09 0.47
N GLY A 10 -3.02 -4.78 1.61
CA GLY A 10 -3.83 -4.57 2.81
C GLY A 10 -3.58 -3.19 3.42
N GLN A 11 -2.30 -2.86 3.66
CA GLN A 11 -1.87 -1.57 4.18
C GLN A 11 -2.34 -0.41 3.29
N MET A 12 -2.20 -0.53 1.96
CA MET A 12 -2.71 0.48 1.02
C MET A 12 -4.21 0.71 1.15
N LYS A 13 -5.00 -0.36 1.36
CA LYS A 13 -6.45 -0.28 1.53
C LYS A 13 -6.83 0.44 2.82
N GLU A 14 -6.11 0.18 3.91
CA GLU A 14 -6.33 0.86 5.19
C GLU A 14 -5.96 2.34 5.13
N LEU A 15 -4.80 2.65 4.53
CA LEU A 15 -4.32 4.02 4.36
C LEU A 15 -5.29 4.89 3.56
N ILE A 16 -5.81 4.40 2.42
CA ILE A 16 -6.76 5.18 1.63
C ILE A 16 -8.09 5.39 2.36
N GLN A 17 -8.56 4.40 3.14
CA GLN A 17 -9.76 4.56 3.96
C GLN A 17 -9.58 5.61 5.06
N MET A 18 -8.41 5.64 5.69
CA MET A 18 -8.06 6.65 6.69
C MET A 18 -8.00 8.05 6.05
N ALA A 19 -7.33 8.19 4.91
CA ALA A 19 -7.19 9.46 4.20
C ALA A 19 -8.55 10.02 3.71
N MET A 20 -9.44 9.15 3.21
CA MET A 20 -10.81 9.50 2.83
C MET A 20 -11.63 10.00 4.03
N LYS A 21 -11.55 9.31 5.18
CA LYS A 21 -12.24 9.77 6.41
C LYS A 21 -11.72 11.12 6.91
N ALA A 22 -10.43 11.40 6.71
CA ALA A 22 -9.81 12.67 7.07
C ALA A 22 -10.08 13.80 6.07
N GLY A 23 -10.73 13.53 4.93
CA GLY A 23 -10.98 14.53 3.89
C GLY A 23 -9.71 15.03 3.17
N THR A 24 -8.63 14.25 3.22
CA THR A 24 -7.32 14.62 2.65
C THR A 24 -7.11 14.07 1.23
N THR A 25 -8.14 13.44 0.66
CA THR A 25 -8.12 12.87 -0.69
C THR A 25 -9.01 13.66 -1.62
N ASN A 26 -8.64 13.66 -2.91
CA ASN A 26 -9.50 14.13 -3.99
C ASN A 26 -9.91 12.95 -4.89
N TRP A 27 -10.82 13.22 -5.83
CA TRP A 27 -11.31 12.21 -6.78
C TRP A 27 -10.17 11.51 -7.54
N MET A 28 -9.10 12.23 -7.87
CA MET A 28 -7.96 11.69 -8.61
C MET A 28 -7.24 10.62 -7.79
N LEU A 29 -6.87 10.93 -6.55
CA LEU A 29 -6.21 10.00 -5.63
C LEU A 29 -7.10 8.80 -5.31
N GLU A 30 -8.36 9.03 -4.96
CA GLU A 30 -9.30 7.92 -4.69
C GLU A 30 -9.42 6.97 -5.87
N THR A 31 -9.47 7.51 -7.09
CA THR A 31 -9.56 6.71 -8.31
C THR A 31 -8.27 5.92 -8.55
N ALA A 32 -7.09 6.52 -8.34
CA ALA A 32 -5.79 5.83 -8.45
C ALA A 32 -5.69 4.68 -7.45
N PHE A 33 -5.95 4.92 -6.17
CA PHE A 33 -5.81 3.89 -5.14
C PHE A 33 -6.81 2.74 -5.32
N LYS A 34 -8.09 3.05 -5.64
CA LYS A 34 -9.08 2.01 -5.99
C LYS A 34 -8.61 1.19 -7.19
N LYS A 35 -8.04 1.83 -8.21
CA LYS A 35 -7.50 1.15 -9.39
C LYS A 35 -6.30 0.27 -9.02
N ALA A 36 -5.33 0.80 -8.28
CA ALA A 36 -4.16 0.04 -7.82
C ALA A 36 -4.55 -1.20 -7.01
N ILE A 37 -5.54 -1.08 -6.11
CA ILE A 37 -6.04 -2.22 -5.34
C ILE A 37 -6.69 -3.26 -6.26
N GLN A 38 -7.51 -2.83 -7.22
CA GLN A 38 -8.15 -3.72 -8.19
C GLN A 38 -7.12 -4.44 -9.07
N VAL A 39 -6.11 -3.71 -9.58
CA VAL A 39 -5.02 -4.25 -10.39
C VAL A 39 -4.20 -5.24 -9.59
N GLY A 40 -3.87 -4.93 -8.33
CA GLY A 40 -3.17 -5.87 -7.45
C GLY A 40 -3.93 -7.19 -7.27
N LYS A 41 -5.26 -7.13 -7.10
CA LYS A 41 -6.10 -8.34 -7.06
C LYS A 41 -6.14 -9.09 -8.39
N ARG A 42 -6.24 -8.38 -9.51
CA ARG A 42 -6.27 -8.96 -10.86
C ARG A 42 -4.96 -9.68 -11.16
N VAL A 43 -3.82 -9.02 -10.93
CA VAL A 43 -2.48 -9.59 -11.06
C VAL A 43 -2.35 -10.89 -10.27
N ARG A 44 -2.80 -10.94 -9.01
CA ARG A 44 -2.76 -12.17 -8.19
C ARG A 44 -3.69 -13.29 -8.66
N LYS A 45 -4.75 -12.95 -9.40
CA LYS A 45 -5.71 -13.93 -9.93
C LYS A 45 -5.26 -14.48 -11.29
N GLU A 46 -4.64 -13.64 -12.10
CA GLU A 46 -4.29 -13.93 -13.50
C GLU A 46 -2.82 -14.33 -13.69
N THR A 47 -2.00 -14.21 -12.64
CA THR A 47 -0.59 -14.61 -12.65
C THR A 47 -0.28 -15.47 -11.44
N HIS A 48 0.80 -16.25 -11.55
CA HIS A 48 1.30 -17.09 -10.46
C HIS A 48 2.26 -16.32 -9.56
N ILE A 49 2.21 -14.97 -9.54
CA ILE A 49 3.15 -14.15 -8.76
C ILE A 49 3.03 -14.38 -7.25
N ASN A 50 1.88 -14.89 -6.81
CA ASN A 50 1.56 -15.28 -5.44
C ASN A 50 1.53 -16.80 -5.23
N GLU A 51 1.54 -17.62 -6.28
CA GLU A 51 1.66 -19.07 -6.11
C GLU A 51 3.05 -19.38 -5.58
N ARG A 52 3.10 -20.07 -4.42
CA ARG A 52 4.32 -20.21 -3.63
C ARG A 52 4.91 -18.85 -3.26
N SER A 53 4.08 -17.96 -2.72
CA SER A 53 4.57 -17.00 -1.72
C SER A 53 5.26 -17.84 -0.64
N VAL A 54 6.59 -17.98 -0.74
CA VAL A 54 7.44 -18.40 0.38
C VAL A 54 7.02 -17.47 1.51
N SER A 55 6.26 -18.00 2.47
CA SER A 55 5.87 -17.21 3.61
C SER A 55 7.16 -16.87 4.35
N VAL A 56 7.18 -15.75 5.06
CA VAL A 56 8.35 -15.40 5.87
C VAL A 56 8.70 -16.57 6.81
N GLY A 57 7.70 -17.34 7.26
CA GLY A 57 7.87 -18.56 8.02
C GLY A 57 8.56 -19.71 7.27
N SER A 58 8.17 -20.04 6.03
CA SER A 58 8.85 -21.10 5.27
C SER A 58 10.28 -20.72 4.93
N ALA A 59 10.54 -19.45 4.59
CA ALA A 59 11.92 -18.97 4.36
C ALA A 59 12.79 -19.08 5.62
N ALA A 60 12.22 -18.77 6.79
CA ALA A 60 12.92 -18.88 8.07
C ALA A 60 13.22 -20.33 8.44
N VAL A 61 12.30 -21.25 8.14
CA VAL A 61 12.52 -22.69 8.27
C VAL A 61 13.65 -23.16 7.36
N ASP A 62 13.62 -22.81 6.08
CA ASP A 62 14.65 -23.20 5.11
C ASP A 62 16.04 -22.69 5.54
N LEU A 63 16.12 -21.41 5.99
CA LEU A 63 17.35 -20.83 6.55
C LEU A 63 17.83 -21.59 7.78
N ALA A 64 16.92 -21.93 8.69
CA ALA A 64 17.26 -22.64 9.91
C ALA A 64 17.78 -24.05 9.60
N GLU A 65 17.17 -24.76 8.65
CA GLU A 65 17.63 -26.08 8.19
C GLU A 65 18.99 -26.01 7.46
N GLU A 66 19.23 -24.97 6.67
CA GLU A 66 20.52 -24.75 6.00
C GLU A 66 21.68 -24.55 7.00
N ILE A 67 21.43 -23.82 8.10
CA ILE A 67 22.45 -23.46 9.09
C ILE A 67 22.62 -24.52 10.18
N LEU A 68 21.51 -25.04 10.71
CA LEU A 68 21.50 -25.91 11.90
C LEU A 68 21.29 -27.39 11.54
N GLY A 69 20.92 -27.71 10.30
CA GLY A 69 20.50 -29.05 9.90
C GLY A 69 19.09 -29.37 10.38
N ASP A 70 18.86 -30.62 10.80
CA ASP A 70 17.56 -31.04 11.33
C ASP A 70 17.14 -30.19 12.56
N LEU A 71 15.92 -29.65 12.51
CA LEU A 71 15.35 -28.80 13.56
C LEU A 71 14.68 -29.61 14.67
N LYS A 72 14.54 -30.92 14.49
CA LYS A 72 13.92 -31.78 15.50
C LYS A 72 14.65 -31.68 16.83
N GLY A 73 13.90 -31.39 17.89
CA GLY A 73 14.45 -31.26 19.25
C GLY A 73 15.22 -29.96 19.54
N LYS A 74 15.29 -29.01 18.59
CA LYS A 74 15.91 -27.70 18.80
C LYS A 74 15.06 -26.81 19.69
N SER A 75 15.70 -25.91 20.43
CA SER A 75 15.03 -24.93 21.29
C SER A 75 14.89 -23.58 20.59
N VAL A 76 13.68 -23.02 20.56
CA VAL A 76 13.37 -21.74 19.91
C VAL A 76 12.94 -20.72 20.97
N LEU A 77 13.55 -19.53 20.94
CA LEU A 77 13.15 -18.38 21.75
C LEU A 77 12.57 -17.29 20.86
N VAL A 78 11.37 -16.83 21.18
CA VAL A 78 10.67 -15.75 20.47
C VAL A 78 10.61 -14.52 21.35
N ILE A 79 11.15 -13.41 20.87
CA ILE A 79 11.17 -12.12 21.55
C ILE A 79 10.17 -11.19 20.83
N GLY A 80 9.09 -10.87 21.53
CA GLY A 80 7.94 -10.16 20.97
C GLY A 80 6.82 -11.08 20.52
N ALA A 81 5.65 -10.49 20.32
CA ALA A 81 4.45 -11.18 19.86
C ALA A 81 3.82 -10.47 18.65
N GLY A 82 4.66 -10.07 17.69
CA GLY A 82 4.20 -9.48 16.43
C GLY A 82 3.74 -10.55 15.43
N ASP A 83 2.82 -10.18 14.54
CA ASP A 83 2.21 -11.08 13.54
C ASP A 83 3.25 -11.88 12.73
N THR A 84 4.35 -11.25 12.35
CA THR A 84 5.40 -11.90 11.55
C THR A 84 6.21 -12.90 12.39
N GLY A 85 6.47 -12.58 13.67
CA GLY A 85 7.10 -13.50 14.61
C GLY A 85 6.22 -14.73 14.86
N GLU A 86 4.91 -14.54 14.97
CA GLU A 86 3.94 -15.64 15.06
C GLU A 86 3.97 -16.56 13.83
N ILE A 87 3.96 -15.98 12.62
CA ILE A 87 4.02 -16.75 11.37
C ILE A 87 5.28 -17.62 11.30
N ILE A 88 6.43 -17.06 11.68
CA ILE A 88 7.70 -17.81 11.71
C ILE A 88 7.67 -18.91 12.77
N SER A 89 7.24 -18.57 13.98
CA SER A 89 7.20 -19.52 15.10
C SER A 89 6.29 -20.70 14.80
N ARG A 90 5.14 -20.45 14.18
CA ARG A 90 4.20 -21.49 13.72
C ARG A 90 4.83 -22.41 12.67
N ALA A 91 5.62 -21.86 11.75
CA ALA A 91 6.31 -22.65 10.73
C ALA A 91 7.42 -23.54 11.33
N LEU A 92 8.16 -23.04 12.32
CA LEU A 92 9.17 -23.84 13.05
C LEU A 92 8.53 -24.93 13.91
N MET A 93 7.39 -24.66 14.57
CA MET A 93 6.64 -25.67 15.32
C MET A 93 6.26 -26.89 14.49
N ALA A 94 6.03 -26.72 13.17
CA ALA A 94 5.73 -27.81 12.25
C ALA A 94 6.92 -28.75 11.96
N LYS A 95 8.11 -28.48 12.53
CA LYS A 95 9.35 -29.26 12.35
C LYS A 95 9.76 -30.07 13.59
N ASP A 96 8.81 -30.35 14.49
CA ASP A 96 9.03 -31.15 15.70
C ASP A 96 10.17 -30.61 16.60
N ILE A 97 10.23 -29.27 16.75
CA ILE A 97 11.17 -28.63 17.67
C ILE A 97 10.95 -29.09 19.12
N GLY A 98 12.00 -29.04 19.94
CA GLY A 98 11.99 -29.57 21.30
C GLY A 98 11.29 -28.65 22.30
N SER A 99 11.48 -27.33 22.16
CA SER A 99 10.81 -26.33 22.99
C SER A 99 10.64 -25.00 22.27
N LEU A 100 9.56 -24.31 22.59
CA LEU A 100 9.28 -22.94 22.15
C LEU A 100 9.04 -22.08 23.38
N CYS A 101 9.92 -21.12 23.66
CA CYS A 101 9.73 -20.11 24.69
C CYS A 101 9.35 -18.80 24.04
N VAL A 102 8.35 -18.11 24.57
CA VAL A 102 7.90 -16.80 24.09
C VAL A 102 8.07 -15.79 25.20
N THR A 103 8.66 -14.64 24.88
CA THR A 103 8.79 -13.54 25.83
C THR A 103 8.35 -12.23 25.21
N ASN A 104 7.69 -11.39 25.99
CA ASN A 104 7.25 -10.08 25.55
C ASN A 104 7.17 -9.13 26.75
N ARG A 105 7.36 -7.83 26.51
CA ARG A 105 7.29 -6.79 27.55
C ARG A 105 5.92 -6.78 28.25
N THR A 106 4.87 -7.05 27.50
CA THR A 106 3.53 -7.33 28.05
C THR A 106 3.38 -8.84 28.18
N PHE A 107 3.51 -9.38 29.39
CA PHE A 107 3.52 -10.82 29.64
C PHE A 107 2.29 -11.55 29.08
N SER A 108 1.09 -10.96 29.19
CA SER A 108 -0.14 -11.57 28.66
C SER A 108 -0.13 -11.77 27.14
N SER A 109 0.64 -10.97 26.40
CA SER A 109 0.84 -11.18 24.96
C SER A 109 1.76 -12.36 24.67
N ALA A 110 2.74 -12.62 25.54
CA ALA A 110 3.57 -13.81 25.46
C ALA A 110 2.75 -15.07 25.80
N GLU A 111 1.92 -15.02 26.85
CA GLU A 111 0.98 -16.10 27.21
C GLU A 111 0.06 -16.46 26.05
N ALA A 112 -0.60 -15.47 25.45
CA ALA A 112 -1.52 -15.70 24.34
C ALA A 112 -0.85 -16.37 23.13
N LEU A 113 0.37 -15.94 22.77
CA LEU A 113 1.11 -16.52 21.65
C LEU A 113 1.62 -17.92 21.99
N ALA A 114 2.20 -18.12 23.18
CA ALA A 114 2.68 -19.40 23.66
C ALA A 114 1.54 -20.44 23.69
N ASP A 115 0.39 -20.10 24.26
CA ASP A 115 -0.80 -20.96 24.32
C ASP A 115 -1.27 -21.37 22.92
N SER A 116 -1.26 -20.43 21.97
CA SER A 116 -1.70 -20.70 20.58
C SER A 116 -0.78 -21.64 19.80
N LEU A 117 0.48 -21.78 20.24
CA LEU A 117 1.52 -22.57 19.58
C LEU A 117 1.95 -23.79 20.40
N GLY A 118 1.47 -23.95 21.63
CA GLY A 118 1.92 -25.01 22.54
C GLY A 118 3.33 -24.79 23.10
N GLY A 119 3.75 -23.53 23.24
CA GLY A 119 5.00 -23.12 23.86
C GLY A 119 4.85 -22.72 25.33
N GLU A 120 5.90 -22.13 25.89
CA GLU A 120 5.96 -21.62 27.26
C GLU A 120 6.20 -20.10 27.25
N ALA A 121 5.38 -19.35 27.98
CA ALA A 121 5.58 -17.92 28.16
C ALA A 121 6.58 -17.66 29.31
N VAL A 122 7.63 -16.90 29.03
CA VAL A 122 8.69 -16.59 30.01
C VAL A 122 8.78 -15.08 30.27
N PRO A 123 9.03 -14.64 31.52
CA PRO A 123 9.17 -13.22 31.83
C PRO A 123 10.24 -12.52 30.99
N PHE A 124 9.99 -11.27 30.61
CA PHE A 124 10.89 -10.49 29.74
C PHE A 124 12.28 -10.31 30.33
N GLU A 125 12.35 -10.17 31.64
CA GLU A 125 13.57 -10.03 32.42
C GLU A 125 14.43 -11.31 32.39
N GLU A 126 13.81 -12.47 32.16
CA GLU A 126 14.46 -13.79 32.10
C GLU A 126 14.89 -14.17 30.68
N MET A 127 14.64 -13.34 29.68
CA MET A 127 15.03 -13.61 28.29
C MET A 127 16.52 -13.98 28.14
N LYS A 128 17.40 -13.31 28.91
CA LYS A 128 18.86 -13.52 28.81
C LYS A 128 19.31 -14.90 29.33
N SER A 129 18.57 -15.52 30.25
CA SER A 129 18.90 -16.88 30.70
C SER A 129 18.51 -17.91 29.64
N HIS A 130 17.36 -17.72 28.98
CA HIS A 130 16.86 -18.57 27.91
C HIS A 130 17.69 -18.46 26.62
N LEU A 131 18.35 -17.32 26.40
CA LEU A 131 19.27 -17.14 25.28
C LEU A 131 20.43 -18.17 25.29
N LYS A 132 20.83 -18.66 26.47
CA LYS A 132 21.92 -19.65 26.59
C LYS A 132 21.56 -21.00 26.00
N THR A 133 20.31 -21.40 26.10
CA THR A 133 19.82 -22.73 25.69
C THR A 133 19.11 -22.71 24.33
N ALA A 134 18.78 -21.54 23.79
CA ALA A 134 18.12 -21.42 22.49
C ALA A 134 19.08 -21.78 21.35
N ASP A 135 18.61 -22.56 20.37
CA ASP A 135 19.29 -22.78 19.09
C ASP A 135 18.89 -21.72 18.05
N VAL A 136 17.61 -21.30 18.10
CA VAL A 136 17.04 -20.28 17.22
C VAL A 136 16.41 -19.18 18.08
N VAL A 137 16.72 -17.92 17.76
CA VAL A 137 16.07 -16.74 18.34
C VAL A 137 15.35 -15.98 17.24
N ILE A 138 14.08 -15.66 17.47
CA ILE A 138 13.29 -14.79 16.59
C ILE A 138 13.01 -13.51 17.35
N SER A 139 13.43 -12.37 16.81
CA SER A 139 13.10 -11.07 17.38
C SER A 139 12.15 -10.31 16.48
N ALA A 140 10.99 -9.93 17.03
CA ALA A 140 9.89 -9.31 16.31
C ALA A 140 9.18 -8.26 17.18
N THR A 141 9.93 -7.37 17.82
CA THR A 141 9.35 -6.32 18.65
C THR A 141 9.15 -5.00 17.90
N ALA A 142 8.51 -4.05 18.58
CA ALA A 142 8.36 -2.66 18.14
C ALA A 142 9.26 -1.70 18.93
N ALA A 143 10.33 -2.20 19.56
CA ALA A 143 11.23 -1.37 20.35
C ALA A 143 11.98 -0.36 19.47
N PRO A 144 12.11 0.91 19.91
CA PRO A 144 12.88 1.91 19.16
C PRO A 144 14.40 1.80 19.43
N HIS A 145 14.86 0.76 20.14
CA HIS A 145 16.24 0.56 20.58
C HIS A 145 16.56 -0.94 20.61
N TYR A 146 17.85 -1.27 20.58
CA TYR A 146 18.31 -2.66 20.73
C TYR A 146 17.87 -3.25 22.07
N ILE A 147 17.27 -4.44 21.98
CA ILE A 147 16.87 -5.27 23.12
C ILE A 147 18.05 -6.15 23.56
N LEU A 148 18.81 -6.68 22.59
CA LEU A 148 20.01 -7.46 22.85
C LEU A 148 21.22 -6.76 22.22
N LEU A 149 22.19 -6.44 23.07
CA LEU A 149 23.48 -5.91 22.67
C LEU A 149 24.48 -7.04 22.42
N LYS A 150 25.60 -6.74 21.75
CA LYS A 150 26.69 -7.70 21.52
C LYS A 150 27.12 -8.40 22.81
N GLU A 151 27.27 -7.67 23.91
CA GLU A 151 27.74 -8.22 25.19
C GLU A 151 26.74 -9.19 25.84
N ASP A 152 25.44 -9.08 25.53
CA ASP A 152 24.44 -10.05 25.98
C ASP A 152 24.60 -11.38 25.25
N ILE A 153 24.85 -11.32 23.95
CA ILE A 153 25.04 -12.49 23.10
C ILE A 153 26.40 -13.15 23.37
N GLU A 154 27.47 -12.39 23.56
CA GLU A 154 28.78 -12.93 23.99
C GLU A 154 28.67 -13.71 25.31
N ARG A 155 27.92 -13.17 26.28
CA ARG A 155 27.67 -13.85 27.56
C ARG A 155 26.86 -15.14 27.40
N ALA A 156 25.95 -15.19 26.43
CA ALA A 156 25.18 -16.40 26.14
C ALA A 156 26.00 -17.46 25.38
N MET A 157 26.94 -17.03 24.54
CA MET A 157 27.84 -17.91 23.77
C MET A 157 29.08 -18.35 24.55
N ASN A 158 29.37 -17.77 25.71
CA ASN A 158 30.53 -18.14 26.51
C ASN A 158 30.48 -19.62 26.94
N GLY A 159 31.46 -20.41 26.49
CA GLY A 159 31.54 -21.86 26.75
C GLY A 159 30.59 -22.71 25.88
N ARG A 160 29.99 -22.13 24.85
CA ARG A 160 29.09 -22.82 23.91
C ARG A 160 29.78 -23.05 22.57
N ASP A 161 29.79 -24.30 22.12
CA ASP A 161 30.30 -24.68 20.79
C ASP A 161 29.21 -24.73 19.71
N ALA A 162 27.93 -24.81 20.13
CA ALA A 162 26.80 -24.91 19.21
C ALA A 162 26.44 -23.55 18.58
N THR A 163 26.15 -23.56 17.28
CA THR A 163 25.69 -22.36 16.55
C THR A 163 24.40 -21.81 17.17
N LEU A 164 24.30 -20.48 17.24
CA LEU A 164 23.08 -19.74 17.58
C LEU A 164 22.60 -19.00 16.33
N LEU A 165 21.41 -19.36 15.83
CA LEU A 165 20.76 -18.63 14.75
C LEU A 165 19.86 -17.55 15.33
N ILE A 166 20.03 -16.31 14.90
CA ILE A 166 19.19 -15.18 15.28
C ILE A 166 18.54 -14.61 14.02
N ILE A 167 17.22 -14.52 14.03
CA ILE A 167 16.40 -13.94 12.95
C ILE A 167 15.73 -12.67 13.49
N ASP A 168 16.31 -11.52 13.19
CA ASP A 168 15.80 -10.20 13.57
C ASP A 168 14.90 -9.63 12.46
N ILE A 169 13.59 -9.67 12.69
CA ILE A 169 12.57 -9.14 11.77
C ILE A 169 11.98 -7.81 12.27
N ALA A 170 12.53 -7.22 13.33
CA ALA A 170 12.08 -5.94 13.85
C ALA A 170 12.58 -4.75 13.01
N ASN A 171 11.81 -3.67 13.02
CA ASN A 171 12.18 -2.40 12.41
C ASN A 171 11.63 -1.22 13.24
N PRO A 172 12.47 -0.44 13.95
CA PRO A 172 13.93 -0.55 14.07
C PRO A 172 14.43 -1.90 14.63
N ARG A 173 15.69 -2.25 14.38
CA ARG A 173 16.26 -3.56 14.75
C ARG A 173 16.29 -3.76 16.27
N ASP A 174 16.00 -4.98 16.68
CA ASP A 174 16.06 -5.39 18.09
C ASP A 174 17.47 -5.83 18.50
N ILE A 175 18.28 -6.30 17.54
CA ILE A 175 19.59 -6.87 17.80
C ILE A 175 20.67 -5.95 17.26
N ASP A 176 21.67 -5.67 18.08
CA ASP A 176 22.88 -4.96 17.67
C ASP A 176 23.58 -5.71 16.54
N GLU A 177 23.91 -5.02 15.44
CA GLU A 177 24.57 -5.62 14.28
C GLU A 177 25.95 -6.20 14.63
N ALA A 178 26.63 -5.62 15.64
CA ALA A 178 27.92 -6.10 16.11
C ALA A 178 27.86 -7.51 16.72
N ALA A 179 26.66 -8.00 17.06
CA ALA A 179 26.46 -9.39 17.49
C ALA A 179 26.81 -10.43 16.42
N ALA A 180 26.80 -10.04 15.13
CA ALA A 180 27.22 -10.93 14.04
C ALA A 180 28.72 -11.27 14.09
N GLU A 181 29.53 -10.50 14.82
CA GLU A 181 30.96 -10.75 15.00
C GLU A 181 31.26 -11.81 16.07
N VAL A 182 30.26 -12.19 16.88
CA VAL A 182 30.43 -13.16 17.96
C VAL A 182 30.60 -14.58 17.37
N PRO A 183 31.67 -15.31 17.73
CA PRO A 183 31.89 -16.67 17.24
C PRO A 183 30.70 -17.59 17.52
N GLY A 184 30.28 -18.36 16.52
CA GLY A 184 29.13 -19.27 16.62
C GLY A 184 27.76 -18.60 16.41
N VAL A 185 27.69 -17.28 16.20
CA VAL A 185 26.42 -16.59 15.94
C VAL A 185 26.17 -16.43 14.44
N LYS A 186 24.93 -16.67 14.01
CA LYS A 186 24.44 -16.38 12.66
C LYS A 186 23.27 -15.42 12.77
N LEU A 187 23.54 -14.13 12.58
CA LEU A 187 22.53 -13.07 12.62
C LEU A 187 22.00 -12.81 11.21
N HIS A 188 20.69 -12.99 11.03
CA HIS A 188 19.97 -12.74 9.78
C HIS A 188 18.80 -11.80 10.04
N ASN A 189 18.45 -11.05 9.01
CA ASN A 189 17.30 -10.14 9.03
C ASN A 189 16.21 -10.59 8.04
N ILE A 190 15.09 -9.87 8.04
CA ILE A 190 13.98 -10.14 7.12
C ILE A 190 14.43 -10.14 5.64
N ASP A 191 15.41 -9.34 5.25
CA ASP A 191 15.92 -9.31 3.88
C ASP A 191 16.79 -10.52 3.53
N SER A 192 17.50 -11.09 4.52
CA SER A 192 18.30 -12.30 4.35
C SER A 192 17.42 -13.52 4.02
N LEU A 193 16.23 -13.60 4.63
CA LEU A 193 15.23 -14.62 4.34
C LEU A 193 14.76 -14.59 2.87
N LYS A 194 14.86 -13.44 2.19
CA LYS A 194 14.37 -13.26 0.81
C LYS A 194 15.30 -13.88 -0.23
N ASN A 195 16.57 -14.12 0.10
CA ASN A 195 17.60 -14.54 -0.85
C ASN A 195 17.75 -16.06 -1.02
N ILE A 196 17.07 -16.87 -0.20
CA ILE A 196 17.37 -18.31 -0.07
C ILE A 196 16.65 -19.19 -1.11
N SER A 197 15.67 -18.65 -1.86
CA SER A 197 15.01 -19.44 -2.93
C SER A 197 15.29 -18.90 -4.35
N SER A 198 16.46 -19.25 -4.90
CA SER A 198 16.88 -18.88 -6.26
C SER A 198 15.93 -19.42 -7.36
N GLU A 199 15.31 -20.57 -7.12
CA GLU A 199 14.41 -21.23 -8.08
C GLU A 199 13.02 -20.55 -8.15
N ASN A 200 12.51 -20.04 -7.03
CA ASN A 200 11.26 -19.28 -7.00
C ASN A 200 11.43 -17.87 -7.59
N MET A 201 12.59 -17.24 -7.37
CA MET A 201 12.87 -15.93 -7.98
C MET A 201 12.84 -16.00 -9.51
N LYS A 202 13.37 -17.09 -10.10
CA LYS A 202 13.27 -17.34 -11.55
C LYS A 202 11.83 -17.50 -12.04
N GLN A 203 10.99 -18.25 -11.32
CA GLN A 203 9.57 -18.39 -11.66
C GLN A 203 8.82 -17.06 -11.57
N ARG A 204 9.10 -16.24 -10.54
CA ARG A 204 8.51 -14.90 -10.41
C ARG A 204 8.95 -13.96 -11.52
N MET A 205 10.23 -13.96 -11.88
CA MET A 205 10.75 -13.18 -13.01
C MET A 205 10.06 -13.58 -14.33
N ALA A 206 9.69 -14.85 -14.51
CA ALA A 206 8.94 -15.30 -15.68
C ALA A 206 7.50 -14.71 -15.74
N GLU A 207 6.88 -14.47 -14.58
CA GLU A 207 5.55 -13.86 -14.49
C GLU A 207 5.59 -12.31 -14.55
N MET A 208 6.74 -11.67 -14.31
CA MET A 208 6.86 -10.20 -14.32
C MET A 208 6.40 -9.58 -15.62
N ALA A 209 6.71 -10.18 -16.77
CA ALA A 209 6.27 -9.67 -18.06
C ALA A 209 4.73 -9.60 -18.16
N LYS A 210 4.01 -10.58 -17.58
CA LYS A 210 2.54 -10.57 -17.54
C LYS A 210 2.01 -9.50 -16.58
N VAL A 211 2.65 -9.35 -15.43
CA VAL A 211 2.29 -8.32 -14.44
C VAL A 211 2.45 -6.92 -15.05
N GLU A 212 3.58 -6.65 -15.70
CA GLU A 212 3.83 -5.38 -16.38
C GLU A 212 2.84 -5.12 -17.50
N ALA A 213 2.45 -6.15 -18.26
CA ALA A 213 1.43 -6.02 -19.30
C ALA A 213 0.06 -5.63 -18.71
N ILE A 214 -0.39 -6.27 -17.62
CA ILE A 214 -1.63 -5.92 -16.92
C ILE A 214 -1.55 -4.48 -16.39
N ILE A 215 -0.43 -4.09 -15.77
CA ILE A 215 -0.24 -2.73 -15.24
C ILE A 215 -0.29 -1.71 -16.38
N ALA A 216 0.37 -1.97 -17.50
CA ALA A 216 0.40 -1.07 -18.66
C ALA A 216 -1.01 -0.87 -19.25
N GLU A 217 -1.77 -1.96 -19.44
CA GLU A 217 -3.17 -1.92 -19.87
C GLU A 217 -4.01 -1.04 -18.93
N GLU A 218 -3.92 -1.31 -17.63
CA GLU A 218 -4.76 -0.67 -16.63
C GLU A 218 -4.37 0.80 -16.38
N LEU A 219 -3.09 1.14 -16.57
CA LEU A 219 -2.60 2.51 -16.54
C LEU A 219 -3.14 3.33 -17.71
N GLN A 220 -3.25 2.75 -18.91
CA GLN A 220 -3.87 3.44 -20.06
C GLN A 220 -5.34 3.75 -19.77
N LEU A 221 -6.09 2.79 -19.22
CA LEU A 221 -7.48 2.99 -18.81
C LEU A 221 -7.61 4.07 -17.72
N LEU A 222 -6.70 4.11 -16.74
CA LEU A 222 -6.68 5.13 -15.70
C LEU A 222 -6.41 6.53 -16.29
N LYS A 223 -5.43 6.66 -17.18
CA LYS A 223 -5.11 7.91 -17.87
C LYS A 223 -6.30 8.41 -18.69
N ALA A 224 -6.96 7.54 -19.45
CA ALA A 224 -8.17 7.90 -20.20
C ALA A 224 -9.28 8.42 -19.28
N LYS A 225 -9.49 7.75 -18.13
CA LYS A 225 -10.47 8.19 -17.12
C LYS A 225 -10.15 9.57 -16.55
N TYR A 226 -8.89 9.88 -16.29
CA TYR A 226 -8.46 11.21 -15.83
C TYR A 226 -8.68 12.30 -16.88
N LYS A 227 -8.30 12.04 -18.13
CA LYS A 227 -8.51 13.00 -19.23
C LYS A 227 -9.99 13.30 -19.44
N ARG A 228 -10.85 12.28 -19.35
CA ARG A 228 -12.31 12.48 -19.43
C ARG A 228 -12.83 13.35 -18.29
N LYS A 229 -12.40 13.10 -17.05
CA LYS A 229 -12.82 13.92 -15.90
C LYS A 229 -12.37 15.37 -16.04
N GLN A 230 -11.14 15.60 -16.49
CA GLN A 230 -10.63 16.95 -16.76
C GLN A 230 -11.49 17.68 -17.79
N ALA A 231 -11.87 17.02 -18.88
CA ALA A 231 -12.78 17.64 -19.86
C ALA A 231 -14.18 17.88 -19.30
N GLU A 232 -14.73 16.97 -18.50
CA GLU A 232 -16.02 17.18 -17.82
C GLU A 232 -15.98 18.40 -16.89
N ASP A 233 -14.89 18.60 -16.15
CA ASP A 233 -14.70 19.74 -15.24
C ASP A 233 -14.55 21.06 -16.02
N LEU A 234 -13.79 21.06 -17.11
CA LEU A 234 -13.68 22.21 -18.01
C LEU A 234 -15.02 22.59 -18.65
N LEU A 235 -15.83 21.60 -19.08
CA LEU A 235 -17.18 21.87 -19.59
C LEU A 235 -18.06 22.47 -18.52
N ALA A 236 -18.05 21.92 -17.30
CA ALA A 236 -18.85 22.45 -16.21
C ALA A 236 -18.54 23.93 -15.95
N LEU A 237 -17.26 24.31 -15.98
CA LEU A 237 -16.84 25.68 -15.81
C LEU A 237 -17.26 26.58 -16.99
N LEU A 238 -17.08 26.10 -18.23
CA LEU A 238 -17.49 26.83 -19.43
C LEU A 238 -19.00 27.15 -19.43
N TYR A 239 -19.82 26.15 -19.11
CA TYR A 239 -21.28 26.34 -19.00
C TYR A 239 -21.64 27.27 -17.85
N SER A 240 -20.94 27.19 -16.71
CA SER A 240 -21.16 28.12 -15.59
C SER A 240 -20.87 29.57 -15.97
N GLN A 241 -19.75 29.83 -16.67
CA GLN A 241 -19.42 31.17 -17.16
C GLN A 241 -20.46 31.68 -18.17
N ALA A 242 -20.87 30.82 -19.11
CA ALA A 242 -21.88 31.19 -20.10
C ALA A 242 -23.25 31.49 -19.46
N GLU A 243 -23.64 30.76 -18.43
CA GLU A 243 -24.89 31.01 -17.69
C GLU A 243 -24.86 32.37 -16.98
N VAL A 244 -23.71 32.74 -16.37
CA VAL A 244 -23.54 34.06 -15.75
C VAL A 244 -23.69 35.19 -16.78
N ILE A 245 -23.05 35.06 -17.95
CA ILE A 245 -23.15 36.05 -19.03
C ILE A 245 -24.59 36.13 -19.56
N LYS A 246 -25.21 34.97 -19.80
CA LYS A 246 -26.61 34.86 -20.25
C LYS A 246 -27.54 35.62 -19.32
N ASP A 247 -27.44 35.37 -18.02
CA ASP A 247 -28.32 36.00 -17.04
C ASP A 247 -28.11 37.51 -16.95
N GLN A 248 -26.87 37.97 -17.06
CA GLN A 248 -26.56 39.40 -17.09
C GLN A 248 -27.17 40.08 -18.32
N GLU A 249 -27.03 39.50 -19.50
CA GLU A 249 -27.54 40.09 -20.75
C GLU A 249 -29.07 40.04 -20.83
N VAL A 250 -29.69 38.94 -20.38
CA VAL A 250 -31.16 38.85 -20.28
C VAL A 250 -31.70 39.92 -19.34
N ARG A 251 -31.10 40.10 -18.15
CA ARG A 251 -31.51 41.16 -17.20
C ARG A 251 -31.35 42.55 -17.79
N LYS A 252 -30.24 42.83 -18.48
CA LYS A 252 -30.02 44.13 -19.16
C LYS A 252 -31.09 44.39 -20.23
N ALA A 253 -31.44 43.38 -21.03
CA ALA A 253 -32.48 43.49 -22.05
C ALA A 253 -33.85 43.75 -21.42
N MET A 254 -34.22 42.98 -20.38
CA MET A 254 -35.46 43.18 -19.62
C MET A 254 -35.54 44.59 -19.04
N ASN A 255 -34.48 45.09 -18.40
CA ASN A 255 -34.46 46.44 -17.82
C ASN A 255 -34.68 47.54 -18.87
N LYS A 256 -34.05 47.41 -20.05
CA LYS A 256 -34.22 48.37 -21.15
C LYS A 256 -35.64 48.38 -21.71
N LEU A 257 -36.27 47.21 -21.81
CA LEU A 257 -37.63 47.07 -22.31
C LEU A 257 -38.65 47.57 -21.27
N SER A 258 -38.46 47.23 -19.98
CA SER A 258 -39.29 47.69 -18.87
C SER A 258 -39.32 49.20 -18.71
N ALA A 259 -38.26 49.90 -19.15
CA ALA A 259 -38.22 51.37 -19.17
C ALA A 259 -39.19 52.00 -20.19
N ARG A 260 -39.75 51.22 -21.13
CA ARG A 260 -40.64 51.70 -22.20
C ARG A 260 -42.02 51.06 -22.18
N HIS A 261 -42.18 49.86 -21.62
CA HIS A 261 -43.48 49.17 -21.49
C HIS A 261 -43.46 48.16 -20.34
N THR A 262 -44.63 47.78 -19.81
CA THR A 262 -44.73 46.68 -18.85
C THR A 262 -44.36 45.36 -19.52
N LEU A 263 -43.55 44.54 -18.86
CA LEU A 263 -43.12 43.22 -19.33
C LEU A 263 -43.94 42.13 -18.64
N GLY A 264 -44.69 41.35 -19.41
CA GLY A 264 -45.40 40.17 -18.92
C GLY A 264 -44.51 38.94 -18.81
N GLU A 265 -45.04 37.85 -18.26
CA GLU A 265 -44.33 36.57 -18.13
C GLU A 265 -43.95 35.96 -19.48
N ILE A 266 -44.78 36.19 -20.52
CA ILE A 266 -44.55 35.65 -21.87
C ILE A 266 -43.31 36.28 -22.47
N GLU A 267 -43.19 37.60 -22.48
CA GLU A 267 -42.02 38.29 -23.05
C GLU A 267 -40.74 37.95 -22.29
N GLN A 268 -40.83 37.82 -20.95
CA GLN A 268 -39.69 37.41 -20.14
C GLN A 268 -39.21 36.01 -20.50
N LYS A 269 -40.14 35.07 -20.66
CA LYS A 269 -39.84 33.69 -21.05
C LYS A 269 -39.25 33.62 -22.45
N VAL A 270 -39.78 34.37 -23.41
CA VAL A 270 -39.24 34.42 -24.79
C VAL A 270 -37.78 34.89 -24.79
N LEU A 271 -37.42 35.90 -23.99
CA LEU A 271 -36.03 36.38 -23.88
C LEU A 271 -35.11 35.33 -23.23
N GLN A 272 -35.59 34.64 -22.19
CA GLN A 272 -34.84 33.56 -21.55
C GLN A 272 -34.61 32.38 -22.51
N ASP A 273 -35.66 31.92 -23.20
CA ASP A 273 -35.61 30.81 -24.15
C ASP A 273 -34.69 31.15 -25.33
N MET A 274 -34.77 32.37 -25.86
CA MET A 274 -33.88 32.85 -26.91
C MET A 274 -32.42 32.81 -26.45
N SER A 275 -32.12 33.35 -25.28
CA SER A 275 -30.76 33.41 -24.75
C SER A 275 -30.20 32.01 -24.45
N HIS A 276 -31.03 31.11 -23.93
CA HIS A 276 -30.67 29.71 -23.70
C HIS A 276 -30.37 28.99 -25.03
N SER A 277 -31.19 29.22 -26.06
CA SER A 277 -30.97 28.64 -27.40
C SER A 277 -29.64 29.10 -28.02
N ILE A 278 -29.29 30.39 -27.87
CA ILE A 278 -28.02 30.95 -28.35
C ILE A 278 -26.83 30.28 -27.64
N VAL A 279 -26.85 30.23 -26.31
CA VAL A 279 -25.77 29.60 -25.52
C VAL A 279 -25.59 28.14 -25.91
N ASN A 280 -26.68 27.36 -25.97
CA ASN A 280 -26.60 25.94 -26.33
C ASN A 280 -26.04 25.73 -27.74
N LYS A 281 -26.46 26.54 -28.71
CA LYS A 281 -25.96 26.44 -30.09
C LYS A 281 -24.47 26.80 -30.17
N LEU A 282 -24.04 27.87 -29.49
CA LEU A 282 -22.64 28.29 -29.46
C LEU A 282 -21.73 27.26 -28.78
N LEU A 283 -22.18 26.66 -27.68
CA LEU A 283 -21.38 25.70 -26.92
C LEU A 283 -21.46 24.26 -27.45
N SER A 284 -22.38 23.95 -28.36
CA SER A 284 -22.59 22.59 -28.87
C SER A 284 -21.35 22.00 -29.55
N GLU A 285 -20.75 22.71 -30.50
CA GLU A 285 -19.55 22.26 -31.22
C GLU A 285 -18.28 22.27 -30.35
N PRO A 286 -17.99 23.32 -29.54
CA PRO A 286 -16.90 23.29 -28.56
C PRO A 286 -17.01 22.11 -27.59
N THR A 287 -18.23 21.77 -27.16
CA THR A 287 -18.45 20.62 -26.26
C THR A 287 -18.09 19.31 -26.92
N LYS A 288 -18.46 19.11 -28.19
CA LYS A 288 -18.07 17.92 -28.96
C LYS A 288 -16.56 17.86 -29.14
N ALA A 289 -15.94 18.98 -29.53
CA ALA A 289 -14.50 19.07 -29.73
C ALA A 289 -13.72 18.71 -28.46
N LEU A 290 -14.14 19.24 -27.30
CA LEU A 290 -13.48 18.95 -26.01
C LEU A 290 -13.63 17.47 -25.60
N LYS A 291 -14.82 16.87 -25.80
CA LYS A 291 -15.03 15.44 -25.53
C LYS A 291 -14.15 14.56 -26.43
N SER A 292 -14.11 14.85 -27.73
CA SER A 292 -13.23 14.15 -28.67
C SER A 292 -11.75 14.36 -28.36
N ALA A 293 -11.35 15.55 -27.90
CA ALA A 293 -9.98 15.82 -27.45
C ALA A 293 -9.59 14.93 -26.26
N ALA A 294 -10.45 14.83 -25.24
CA ALA A 294 -10.22 13.96 -24.10
C ALA A 294 -10.16 12.47 -24.47
N GLU A 295 -11.02 12.01 -25.38
CA GLU A 295 -11.02 10.62 -25.87
C GLU A 295 -9.74 10.28 -26.64
N ARG A 296 -9.28 11.18 -27.51
CA ARG A 296 -8.01 11.02 -28.25
C ARG A 296 -6.78 11.31 -27.41
N GLY A 297 -6.98 11.87 -26.22
CA GLY A 297 -5.93 12.24 -25.30
C GLY A 297 -5.10 13.46 -25.72
N ASP A 298 -5.69 14.34 -26.53
CA ASP A 298 -5.10 15.56 -27.07
C ASP A 298 -5.03 16.66 -26.01
N THR A 299 -3.94 16.65 -25.24
CA THR A 299 -3.74 17.56 -24.10
C THR A 299 -3.49 19.00 -24.55
N GLU A 300 -2.89 19.21 -25.72
CA GLU A 300 -2.61 20.54 -26.28
C GLU A 300 -3.92 21.26 -26.63
N LEU A 301 -4.88 20.57 -27.25
CA LEU A 301 -6.18 21.14 -27.55
C LEU A 301 -6.98 21.43 -26.26
N LEU A 302 -6.90 20.57 -25.24
CA LEU A 302 -7.53 20.82 -23.94
C LEU A 302 -6.97 22.08 -23.26
N LEU A 303 -5.65 22.26 -23.27
CA LEU A 303 -4.98 23.46 -22.74
C LEU A 303 -5.35 24.71 -23.54
N SER A 304 -5.30 24.63 -24.87
CA SER A 304 -5.65 25.75 -25.76
C SER A 304 -7.10 26.21 -25.54
N LEU A 305 -8.02 25.28 -25.34
CA LEU A 305 -9.43 25.59 -25.03
C LEU A 305 -9.58 26.18 -23.62
N SER A 306 -8.82 25.68 -22.66
CA SER A 306 -8.75 26.22 -21.30
C SER A 306 -8.30 27.70 -21.30
N GLU A 307 -7.24 28.01 -22.05
CA GLU A 307 -6.72 29.37 -22.23
C GLU A 307 -7.70 30.27 -22.99
N LEU A 308 -8.25 29.79 -24.11
CA LEU A 308 -9.16 30.57 -24.97
C LEU A 308 -10.40 31.06 -24.21
N PHE A 309 -10.95 30.20 -23.35
CA PHE A 309 -12.12 30.51 -22.54
C PHE A 309 -11.75 30.99 -21.13
N ARG A 310 -10.47 31.17 -20.81
CA ARG A 310 -9.97 31.58 -19.48
C ARG A 310 -10.59 30.76 -18.35
N LEU A 311 -10.56 29.44 -18.51
CA LEU A 311 -11.12 28.47 -17.57
C LEU A 311 -10.20 28.20 -16.37
N GLU A 312 -9.02 28.83 -16.30
CA GLU A 312 -8.03 28.58 -15.23
C GLU A 312 -8.06 29.64 -14.11
N GLU A 313 -8.77 30.76 -14.29
CA GLU A 313 -8.74 31.90 -13.36
C GLU A 313 -9.60 31.75 -12.09
N LYS A 314 -10.14 30.55 -11.81
CA LYS A 314 -10.86 30.28 -10.56
C LYS A 314 -10.58 28.87 -10.03
N ILE A 315 -9.40 28.69 -9.44
CA ILE A 315 -9.15 27.68 -8.41
C ILE A 315 -8.67 28.40 -7.16
#